data_AF-A0A8I0H4H2-F1
#
_entry.id   AF-A0A8I0H4H2-F1
#
_cell.length_a   1.000
_cell.length_b   1.000
_cell.length_c   1.000
_cell.angle_alpha   90.00
_cell.angle_beta   90.00
_cell.angle_gamma   90.00
#
_symmetry.space_group_name_H-M   'P 1'
#
loop_
_entity.id
_entity.type
_entity.pdbx_description
1 polymer ?
#
loop_
_entity_poly.entity_id
_entity_poly.type
_entity_poly.pdbx_seq_one_letter_code
_entity_poly.pdbx_strand_id
1 'polypeptide(L)' 'FLQGFDPEAVYALEGTEEKYTGEMLMKCGFLVKGFWGDFRSKLYHFMKVNE' A
#
# COMPACT_ATOMS: atom_id res chain seq x y z
N PHE A 1 7.58 -3.63 7.28
CA PHE A 1 7.50 -2.77 6.08
C PHE A 1 7.28 -3.65 4.87
N LEU A 2 6.68 -3.12 3.80
CA LEU A 2 6.51 -3.86 2.55
C LEU A 2 7.87 -3.98 1.83
N GLN A 3 8.02 -4.93 0.91
CA GLN A 3 9.28 -5.18 0.19
C GLN A 3 9.00 -5.59 -1.26
N GLY A 4 10.01 -5.44 -2.13
CA GLY A 4 9.92 -5.86 -3.53
C GLY A 4 9.27 -4.85 -4.48
N PHE A 5 9.10 -3.60 -4.03
CA PHE A 5 8.59 -2.51 -4.87
C PHE A 5 9.74 -1.79 -5.59
N ASP A 6 9.45 -1.26 -6.76
CA ASP A 6 10.34 -0.34 -7.48
C ASP A 6 10.30 1.04 -6.80
N PRO A 7 11.42 1.57 -6.26
CA PRO A 7 11.43 2.79 -5.46
C PRO A 7 10.81 4.01 -6.16
N GLU A 8 11.04 4.14 -7.47
CA GLU A 8 10.61 5.30 -8.27
C GLU A 8 9.20 5.15 -8.83
N ALA A 9 8.65 3.92 -8.83
CA ALA A 9 7.31 3.67 -9.33
C ALA A 9 6.22 4.13 -8.35
N VAL A 10 5.11 4.59 -8.92
CA VAL A 10 3.90 4.92 -8.17
C VAL A 10 2.93 3.74 -8.20
N TYR A 11 2.41 3.39 -7.03
CA TYR A 11 1.45 2.32 -6.82
C TYR A 11 0.14 2.89 -6.28
N ALA A 12 -0.97 2.56 -6.93
CA ALA A 12 -2.31 2.88 -6.45
C ALA A 12 -2.84 1.73 -5.59
N LEU A 13 -3.44 2.05 -4.44
CA LEU A 13 -4.13 1.06 -3.63
C LEU A 13 -5.51 0.79 -4.24
N GLU A 14 -5.77 -0.47 -4.62
CA GLU A 14 -7.02 -0.86 -5.24
C GLU A 14 -8.23 -0.55 -4.33
N GLY A 15 -9.26 0.06 -4.91
CA GLY A 15 -10.47 0.46 -4.19
C GLY A 15 -10.35 1.79 -3.43
N THR A 16 -9.21 2.47 -3.51
CA THR A 16 -9.05 3.85 -3.00
C THR A 16 -8.42 4.76 -4.05
N GLU A 17 -8.40 6.06 -3.78
CA GLU A 17 -7.66 7.05 -4.58
C GLU A 17 -6.24 7.28 -4.04
N GLU A 18 -5.81 6.48 -3.05
CA GLU A 18 -4.51 6.64 -2.40
C GLU A 18 -3.40 6.10 -3.32
N LYS A 19 -2.35 6.92 -3.50
CA LYS A 19 -1.15 6.59 -4.28
C LYS A 19 0.08 6.72 -3.40
N TYR A 20 1.00 5.77 -3.55
CA TYR A 20 2.25 5.72 -2.80
C TYR A 20 3.41 5.41 -3.74
N THR A 21 4.58 6.00 -3.49
CA THR A 21 5.80 5.54 -4.15
C THR A 21 6.24 4.20 -3.56
N GLY A 22 6.95 3.39 -4.34
CA GLY A 22 7.54 2.15 -3.83
C GLY A 22 8.48 2.41 -2.64
N GLU A 23 9.23 3.52 -2.67
CA GLU A 23 10.06 3.93 -1.54
C GLU A 23 9.24 4.18 -0.26
N MET A 24 8.11 4.89 -0.36
CA MET A 24 7.23 5.12 0.79
C MET A 24 6.69 3.81 1.37
N LEU A 25 6.21 2.90 0.52
CA LEU A 25 5.69 1.59 0.97
C LEU A 25 6.77 0.77 1.69
N MET A 26 8.02 0.85 1.25
CA MET A 26 9.13 0.08 1.82
C MET A 26 9.75 0.72 3.07
N LYS A 27 9.86 2.04 3.15
CA LYS A 27 10.49 2.72 4.29
C LYS A 27 9.49 3.14 5.36
N CYS A 28 8.32 3.62 4.95
CA CYS A 28 7.30 4.18 5.84
C CYS A 28 6.10 3.25 6.04
N GLY A 29 5.83 2.35 5.07
CA GLY A 29 4.60 1.55 5.06
C GLY A 29 3.38 2.39 4.66
N PHE A 30 2.20 1.98 5.13
CA PHE A 30 0.94 2.70 4.91
C PHE A 30 0.00 2.54 6.11
N LEU A 31 -1.01 3.39 6.22
CA LEU A 31 -1.93 3.40 7.36
C LEU A 31 -3.10 2.44 7.15
N VAL A 32 -3.16 1.38 7.95
CA VAL A 32 -4.31 0.48 8.03
C VAL A 32 -5.41 1.13 8.87
N LYS A 33 -6.46 1.63 8.21
CA LYS A 33 -7.63 2.27 8.85
C LYS A 33 -8.67 1.24 9.28
N GLY A 34 -9.43 1.53 10.35
CA GLY A 34 -10.65 0.80 10.73
C GLY A 34 -10.43 -0.68 11.06
N PHE A 35 -9.53 -0.96 12.01
CA PHE A 35 -9.20 -2.30 12.47
C PHE A 35 -9.59 -2.45 13.95
N TRP A 36 -10.90 -2.52 14.21
CA TRP A 36 -11.46 -2.62 15.55
C TRP A 36 -12.05 -4.03 15.79
N GLY A 37 -11.82 -4.59 16.98
CA GLY A 37 -12.19 -5.95 17.36
C GLY A 37 -11.10 -7.00 17.11
N ASP A 38 -11.25 -8.17 17.73
CA ASP A 38 -10.23 -9.23 17.73
C ASP A 38 -10.26 -10.11 16.46
N PHE A 39 -9.12 -10.71 16.14
CA PHE A 39 -8.94 -11.69 15.05
C PHE A 39 -9.40 -11.23 13.66
N ARG A 40 -9.13 -9.97 13.31
CA ARG A 40 -9.44 -9.41 11.97
C ARG A 40 -8.24 -9.55 11.04
N SER A 41 -8.51 -9.62 9.73
CA SER A 41 -7.51 -9.60 8.65
C SER A 41 -7.97 -8.72 7.50
N LYS A 42 -7.03 -8.12 6.75
CA LYS A 42 -7.30 -7.36 5.52
C LYS A 42 -6.26 -7.71 4.46
N LEU A 43 -6.71 -7.81 3.22
CA LEU A 43 -5.86 -7.97 2.05
C LEU A 43 -5.85 -6.64 1.29
N TYR A 44 -4.66 -6.23 0.87
CA TYR A 44 -4.44 -4.99 0.15
C TYR A 44 -3.72 -5.31 -1.16
N HIS A 45 -4.20 -4.72 -2.25
CA HIS A 45 -3.64 -4.91 -3.58
C HIS A 45 -3.13 -3.57 -4.13
N PHE A 46 -1.83 -3.51 -4.41
CA PHE A 46 -1.16 -2.32 -4.92
C PHE A 46 -0.80 -2.52 -6.39
N MET A 47 -1.36 -1.70 -7.28
CA MET A 47 -1.13 -1.78 -8.72
C MET A 47 -0.17 -0.68 -9.15
N LYS A 48 0.89 -1.04 -9.89
CA LYS A 48 1.78 -0.05 -10.52
C LYS A 48 0.97 0.75 -11.53
N VAL A 49 1.01 2.08 -11.42
CA VAL A 49 0.38 2.97 -12.39
C VAL A 49 1.27 3.01 -13.61
N ASN A 50 0.76 2.57 -14.75
CA ASN A 50 1.43 2.74 -16.03
C ASN A 50 1.05 4.11 -16.59
N GLU A 51 2.04 4.96 -16.86
CA GLU A 51 1.88 6.09 -17.78
C GLU A 51 1.92 5.60 -19.23
#